data_AF-A0A0V1GIN4-F1
#
_entry.id   AF-A0A0V1GIN4-F1
#
_cell.length_a   1.000
_cell.length_b   1.000
_cell.length_c   1.000
_cell.angle_alpha   90.00
_cell.angle_beta   90.00
_cell.angle_gamma   90.00
#
_symmetry.space_group_name_H-M   'P 1'
#
loop_
_entity.id
_entity.type
_entity.pdbx_description
1 polymer ?
#
loop_
_entity_poly.entity_id
_entity_poly.type
_entity_poly.pdbx_seq_one_letter_code
_entity_poly.pdbx_strand_id
1 'polypeptide(L)'
;MTGFYRTGKMFASEYLTVKPDIICLSKGLTGGTMALGVTACTQQIYNAFMQDDALKTFFHGHSFTANPLACTAALASLDLLQHPDTRPSKTLEL
;
A
#
# COMPACT_ATOMS: atom_id res chain seq x y z
N MET A 1 0.21 9.32 -3.38
CA MET A 1 -0.34 10.67 -3.08
C MET A 1 -1.78 10.59 -2.60
N THR A 2 -2.60 9.67 -3.11
CA THR A 2 -4.06 9.64 -2.88
C THR A 2 -4.54 8.54 -1.92
N GLY A 3 -3.62 7.80 -1.29
CA GLY A 3 -3.93 6.84 -0.23
C GLY A 3 -3.89 7.48 1.16
N PHE A 4 -4.26 6.69 2.16
CA PHE A 4 -4.23 7.05 3.59
C PHE A 4 -5.10 8.28 3.90
N TYR A 5 -6.36 8.25 3.49
CA TYR A 5 -7.38 9.30 3.75
C TYR A 5 -7.10 10.69 3.17
N ARG A 6 -6.06 10.85 2.33
CA ARG A 6 -5.76 12.14 1.68
C ARG A 6 -6.93 12.71 0.88
N THR A 7 -7.81 11.83 0.38
CA THR A 7 -8.96 12.20 -0.46
C THR A 7 -10.30 11.95 0.23
N GLY A 8 -10.33 11.72 1.55
CA GLY A 8 -11.56 11.42 2.32
C GLY A 8 -11.85 9.92 2.47
N LYS A 9 -11.58 9.11 1.45
CA LYS A 9 -11.57 7.63 1.55
C LYS A 9 -10.17 7.08 1.82
N MET A 10 -10.07 5.87 2.34
CA MET A 10 -8.78 5.27 2.70
C MET A 10 -7.85 5.19 1.48
N PHE A 11 -8.39 4.82 0.32
CA PHE A 11 -7.72 4.98 -0.98
C PHE A 11 -8.64 5.65 -2.00
N ALA A 12 -8.10 6.52 -2.85
CA ALA A 12 -8.91 7.12 -3.92
C ALA A 12 -9.46 6.10 -4.94
N SER A 13 -8.89 4.90 -5.02
CA SER A 13 -9.44 3.80 -5.83
C SER A 13 -10.85 3.36 -5.37
N GLU A 14 -11.26 3.73 -4.16
CA GLU A 14 -12.63 3.53 -3.68
C GLU A 14 -13.66 4.48 -4.34
N TYR A 15 -13.21 5.54 -5.01
CA TYR A 15 -14.07 6.37 -5.86
C TYR A 15 -14.25 5.79 -7.27
N LEU A 16 -13.40 4.83 -7.67
CA LEU A 16 -13.45 4.23 -8.99
C LEU A 16 -14.44 3.08 -9.04
N THR A 17 -15.23 3.03 -10.11
CA THR A 17 -16.10 1.88 -10.44
C THR A 17 -15.26 0.67 -10.85
N VAL A 18 -14.25 0.89 -11.70
CA VAL A 18 -13.29 -0.15 -12.11
C VAL A 18 -12.11 -0.13 -11.15
N LYS A 19 -11.83 -1.28 -10.52
CA LYS A 19 -10.73 -1.41 -9.56
C LYS A 19 -9.40 -1.63 -10.29
N PRO A 20 -8.29 -1.07 -9.78
CA PRO A 20 -6.98 -1.26 -10.39
C PRO A 20 -6.44 -2.66 -10.10
N ASP A 21 -5.76 -3.26 -11.07
CA ASP A 21 -5.05 -4.52 -10.87
C ASP A 21 -3.71 -4.37 -10.15
N ILE A 22 -3.14 -3.15 -10.16
CA ILE A 22 -1.88 -2.80 -9.49
C ILE A 22 -2.07 -1.49 -8.72
N ILE A 23 -1.60 -1.45 -7.47
CA ILE A 23 -1.55 -0.23 -6.65
C ILE A 23 -0.13 0.02 -6.16
N CYS A 24 0.26 1.29 -6.15
CA CYS A 24 1.55 1.74 -5.63
C CYS A 24 1.34 2.65 -4.41
N LEU A 25 1.91 2.26 -3.28
CA LEU A 25 1.79 2.92 -1.98
C LEU A 25 3.18 3.36 -1.48
N SER A 26 3.25 4.51 -0.82
CA SER A 26 4.47 5.08 -0.22
C SER A 26 4.04 6.27 0.65
N LYS A 27 4.90 7.27 0.87
CA LYS A 27 4.61 8.54 1.57
C LYS A 27 3.87 8.31 2.90
N GLY A 28 2.56 8.52 2.92
CA GLY A 28 1.71 8.32 4.10
C GLY A 28 1.72 6.90 4.67
N LEU A 29 2.25 5.93 3.92
CA LEU A 29 2.42 4.54 4.37
C LEU A 29 3.20 4.43 5.69
N THR A 30 4.22 5.27 5.89
CA THR A 30 5.08 5.27 7.09
C THR A 30 4.87 6.51 7.95
N GLY A 31 3.82 7.30 7.69
CA GLY A 31 3.63 8.61 8.34
C GLY A 31 4.77 9.60 8.06
N GLY A 32 5.60 9.36 7.03
CA GLY A 32 6.76 10.19 6.71
C GLY A 32 8.01 9.92 7.56
N THR A 33 8.02 8.88 8.41
CA THR A 33 9.13 8.60 9.33
C THR A 33 10.29 7.83 8.69
N MET A 34 10.00 6.98 7.71
CA MET A 34 10.99 6.18 6.98
C MET A 34 10.60 6.01 5.51
N ALA A 35 11.59 5.79 4.64
CA ALA A 35 11.35 5.52 3.22
C ALA A 35 10.85 4.08 3.03
N LEU A 36 9.63 3.93 2.50
CA LEU A 36 9.09 2.65 2.06
C LEU A 36 8.16 2.86 0.87
N GLY A 37 8.24 1.95 -0.10
CA GLY A 37 7.30 1.81 -1.20
C GLY A 37 6.77 0.39 -1.26
N VAL A 38 5.50 0.23 -1.59
CA VAL A 38 4.84 -1.07 -1.79
C VAL A 38 4.10 -1.03 -3.11
N THR A 39 4.37 -2.02 -3.96
CA THR A 39 3.57 -2.30 -5.15
C THR A 39 2.81 -3.59 -4.90
N ALA A 40 1.48 -3.52 -4.84
CA ALA A 40 0.62 -4.70 -4.73
C ALA A 40 -0.11 -4.93 -6.05
N CYS A 41 -0.35 -6.18 -6.40
CA CYS A 41 -1.05 -6.57 -7.62
C CYS A 41 -2.09 -7.66 -7.35
N THR A 42 -2.98 -7.90 -8.31
CA THR A 42 -3.93 -9.00 -8.25
C THR A 42 -3.24 -10.36 -8.33
N GLN A 43 -3.93 -11.38 -7.81
CA GLN A 43 -3.44 -12.76 -7.84
C GLN A 43 -3.13 -13.24 -9.27
N GLN A 44 -3.90 -12.79 -10.26
CA GLN A 44 -3.67 -13.12 -11.67
C GLN A 44 -2.30 -12.64 -12.14
N ILE A 45 -1.90 -11.42 -11.79
CA ILE A 45 -0.59 -10.86 -12.16
C ILE A 45 0.51 -11.59 -11.40
N TYR A 46 0.35 -11.81 -10.09
CA TYR A 46 1.31 -12.57 -9.28
C TYR A 46 1.57 -13.98 -9.85
N ASN A 47 0.50 -14.70 -10.21
CA ASN A 47 0.58 -16.05 -10.77
C ASN A 47 1.30 -16.10 -12.12
N ALA A 48 1.33 -14.99 -12.88
CA ALA A 48 2.09 -14.94 -14.13
C ALA A 48 3.61 -15.10 -13.90
N PHE A 49 4.11 -14.72 -12.72
CA PHE A 49 5.53 -14.80 -12.35
C PHE A 49 5.86 -15.98 -11.42
N MET A 50 4.85 -16.66 -10.88
CA MET A 50 5.02 -17.86 -10.05
C MET A 50 4.98 -19.11 -10.93
N GLN A 51 6.10 -19.39 -11.60
CA GLN A 51 6.31 -20.59 -12.41
C GLN A 51 7.59 -21.30 -11.99
N ASP A 52 7.68 -22.61 -12.25
CA ASP A 52 8.88 -23.40 -11.97
C ASP A 52 10.09 -22.97 -12.83
N ASP A 53 9.83 -22.33 -13.97
CA ASP A 53 10.85 -21.73 -14.82
C ASP A 53 11.37 -20.43 -14.19
N ALA A 54 12.59 -20.47 -13.66
CA ALA A 54 13.26 -19.33 -13.04
C ALA A 54 13.36 -18.11 -13.98
N LEU A 55 13.43 -18.29 -15.30
CA LEU A 55 13.50 -17.18 -16.24
C LEU A 55 12.19 -16.36 -16.31
N LYS A 56 11.10 -16.90 -15.75
CA LYS A 56 9.80 -16.22 -15.66
C LYS A 56 9.54 -15.57 -14.30
N THR A 57 10.49 -15.65 -13.37
CA THR A 57 10.44 -14.90 -12.10
C THR A 57 10.55 -13.39 -12.36
N PHE A 58 9.97 -12.60 -11.45
CA PHE A 58 10.11 -11.15 -11.45
C PHE A 58 11.47 -10.71 -10.87
N PHE A 59 12.47 -10.48 -11.74
CA PHE A 59 13.81 -10.04 -11.36
C PHE A 59 13.90 -8.54 -11.05
N HIS A 60 13.25 -8.12 -9.96
CA HIS A 60 13.32 -6.74 -9.50
C HIS A 60 13.40 -6.67 -7.98
N GLY A 61 14.40 -5.94 -7.48
CA GLY A 61 14.61 -5.75 -6.05
C GLY A 61 15.69 -4.70 -5.79
N HIS A 62 15.73 -4.23 -4.55
CA HIS A 62 16.71 -3.28 -4.06
C HIS A 62 17.33 -3.83 -2.78
N SER A 63 18.52 -3.35 -2.41
CA SER A 63 19.20 -3.78 -1.18
C SER A 63 18.37 -3.55 0.10
N PHE A 64 17.47 -2.57 0.07
CA PHE A 64 16.56 -2.24 1.18
C PHE A 64 15.12 -2.77 0.98
N THR A 65 14.87 -3.62 -0.02
CA THR A 65 13.55 -4.24 -0.22
C THR A 65 13.12 -4.94 1.06
N ALA A 66 11.92 -4.61 1.54
CA ALA A 66 11.35 -5.10 2.79
C ALA A 66 12.25 -4.86 4.02
N ASN A 67 12.93 -3.70 4.09
CA ASN A 67 13.68 -3.31 5.29
C ASN A 67 12.78 -3.40 6.54
N PRO A 68 13.17 -4.18 7.58
CA PRO A 68 12.30 -4.49 8.69
C PRO A 68 11.93 -3.26 9.53
N LEU A 69 12.82 -2.28 9.66
CA LEU A 69 12.52 -1.04 10.40
C LEU A 69 11.48 -0.19 9.66
N ALA A 70 11.62 -0.05 8.34
CA ALA A 70 10.65 0.66 7.52
C ALA A 70 9.28 -0.03 7.53
N CYS A 71 9.26 -1.37 7.51
CA CYS A 71 8.02 -2.16 7.64
C CYS A 71 7.36 -1.96 9.01
N THR A 72 8.13 -1.98 10.11
CA THR A 72 7.62 -1.69 11.46
C THR A 72 7.04 -0.29 11.55
N ALA A 73 7.72 0.71 10.99
CA ALA A 73 7.21 2.08 10.92
C ALA A 73 5.89 2.18 10.13
N ALA A 74 5.76 1.42 9.03
CA ALA A 74 4.52 1.37 8.26
C ALA A 74 3.37 0.72 9.04
N LEU A 75 3.62 -0.37 9.74
CA LEU A 75 2.63 -1.04 10.59
C LEU A 75 2.16 -0.11 11.71
N ALA A 76 3.10 0.49 12.45
CA ALA A 76 2.77 1.45 13.50
C ALA A 76 1.99 2.66 12.96
N SER A 77 2.36 3.17 11.78
CA SER A 77 1.61 4.25 11.12
C SER A 77 0.19 3.82 10.75
N LEU A 78 -0.01 2.58 10.31
CA LEU A 78 -1.32 2.06 9.93
C LEU A 78 -2.20 1.82 11.18
N ASP A 79 -1.63 1.27 12.25
CA ASP A 79 -2.30 1.08 13.53
C ASP A 79 -2.79 2.43 14.08
N LEU A 80 -1.90 3.43 14.07
CA LEU A 80 -2.25 4.80 14.43
C LEU A 80 -3.30 5.39 13.52
N LEU A 81 -3.34 5.07 12.22
CA LEU A 81 -4.37 5.59 11.30
C LEU A 81 -5.73 4.90 11.51
N GLN A 82 -5.73 3.67 12.00
CA GLN A 82 -6.94 2.88 12.22
C GLN A 82 -7.50 3.01 13.64
N HIS A 83 -6.72 3.54 14.58
CA HIS A 83 -7.15 3.78 15.96
C HIS A 83 -8.42 4.65 16.01
N PRO A 84 -9.40 4.37 16.89
CA PRO A 84 -10.66 5.13 16.93
C PRO A 84 -10.49 6.64 17.08
N ASP A 85 -9.52 7.09 17.87
CA ASP A 85 -9.26 8.50 18.16
C ASP A 85 -8.71 9.30 16.98
N THR A 86 -8.14 8.62 15.99
CA THR A 86 -7.44 9.20 14.83
C THR A 86 -8.09 8.84 13.51
N ARG A 87 -8.94 7.81 13.50
CA ARG A 87 -9.72 7.42 12.33
C ARG A 87 -10.64 8.58 11.94
N PRO A 88 -10.64 9.01 10.67
CA PRO A 88 -11.57 10.06 10.24
C PRO A 88 -13.00 9.62 10.52
N SER A 89 -13.76 10.43 11.25
CA SER A 89 -15.17 10.13 11.53
C SER A 89 -15.93 10.04 10.20
N LYS A 90 -16.87 9.10 10.08
CA LYS A 90 -17.77 8.95 8.92
C LYS A 90 -18.67 10.18 8.64
N THR A 91 -18.53 11.28 9.38
CA THR A 91 -19.37 12.48 9.35
C THR A 91 -19.25 13.32 8.05
N LEU A 92 -18.68 12.79 6.98
CA LEU A 92 -18.61 13.45 5.67
C LEU A 92 -19.29 12.58 4.59
N GLU A 93 -20.49 12.09 4.89
CA GLU A 93 -21.50 11.84 3.85
C GLU A 93 -22.37 13.12 3.79
N LEU A 94 -21.93 14.08 2.98
CA LEU A 94 -22.76 15.15 2.41
C LEU A 94 -23.14 14.73 0.98
#